data_AF-A0A817HK16-F1
#
_entry.id   AF-A0A817HK16-F1
#
_cell.length_a   1.000
_cell.length_b   1.000
_cell.length_c   1.000
_cell.angle_alpha   90.00
_cell.angle_beta   90.00
_cell.angle_gamma   90.00
#
_symmetry.space_group_name_H-M   'P 1'
#
loop_
_entity.id
_entity.type
_entity.pdbx_description
1 polymer ?
#
loop_
_entity_poly.entity_id
_entity_poly.type
_entity_poly.pdbx_seq_one_letter_code
_entity_poly.pdbx_strand_id
1 'polypeptide(L)'
;RGTFHQLLKSVTDPWADLPSEHSTEATIRTLRESVMEFYNLKRNWCMVVGKINKKSKHVVTAHTYPKSEPTDLQFFDLNSSDIDNPRNCLRLTKEIERAFDTKNLTIIEKSGQLRIFLLNKTMSSKIIAHVSYHTFGSTHGSPLIFNNEKRPFHRLLVLDCYCSFNNARLKQQEFSLNSEDLNNIVFYVENLLDISLESQKWHNVKQWLYNNPVGPDAPSLQSQTMTQFIYEFVEQYSEIHRICPSVII
;
A
#
# COMPACT_ATOMS: atom_id res chain seq x y z
N ARG A 1 8.38 -14.40 -23.37
CA ARG A 1 7.40 -13.39 -22.92
C ARG A 1 6.44 -14.09 -21.96
N GLY A 2 6.76 -14.11 -20.67
CA GLY A 2 5.84 -14.62 -19.66
C GLY A 2 4.64 -13.68 -19.58
N THR A 3 3.44 -14.24 -19.41
CA THR A 3 2.24 -13.42 -19.22
C THR A 3 2.21 -12.90 -17.78
N PHE A 4 1.62 -11.73 -17.55
CA PHE A 4 1.34 -11.21 -16.19
C PHE A 4 0.57 -12.25 -15.33
N HIS A 5 -0.20 -13.11 -16.00
CA HIS A 5 -0.87 -14.29 -15.45
C HIS A 5 0.08 -15.38 -14.93
N GLN A 6 1.25 -15.57 -15.53
CA GLN A 6 2.30 -16.47 -15.02
C GLN A 6 3.02 -15.86 -13.82
N LEU A 7 3.28 -14.54 -13.84
CA LEU A 7 3.85 -13.81 -12.71
C LEU A 7 2.97 -13.99 -11.47
N LEU A 8 1.70 -13.62 -11.53
CA LEU A 8 0.83 -13.65 -10.35
C LEU A 8 0.38 -15.06 -9.91
N LYS A 9 0.46 -16.08 -10.78
CA LYS A 9 0.26 -17.49 -10.39
C LYS A 9 1.51 -18.14 -9.78
N SER A 10 2.71 -17.63 -10.07
CA SER A 10 3.95 -18.05 -9.43
C SER A 10 4.31 -17.20 -8.21
N VAL A 11 3.70 -16.02 -8.05
CA VAL A 11 3.90 -15.13 -6.91
C VAL A 11 3.27 -15.77 -5.66
N THR A 12 4.07 -16.59 -4.99
CA THR A 12 4.26 -16.40 -3.55
C THR A 12 4.39 -14.89 -3.32
N ASP A 13 3.63 -14.34 -2.37
CA ASP A 13 3.74 -12.94 -1.91
C ASP A 13 5.18 -12.45 -2.17
N PRO A 14 5.44 -11.41 -3.01
CA PRO A 14 6.80 -11.15 -3.46
C PRO A 14 7.72 -10.72 -2.30
N TRP A 15 7.15 -10.55 -1.10
CA TRP A 15 7.84 -10.39 0.17
C TRP A 15 8.08 -11.71 0.95
N ALA A 16 7.42 -12.83 0.61
CA ALA A 16 7.45 -14.11 1.32
C ALA A 16 8.72 -14.94 1.10
N ASP A 17 9.41 -14.78 -0.04
CA ASP A 17 10.60 -15.57 -0.38
C ASP A 17 11.87 -14.72 -0.47
N LEU A 18 11.89 -13.51 0.09
CA LEU A 18 13.08 -12.66 0.07
C LEU A 18 14.24 -13.37 0.79
N PRO A 19 15.27 -13.85 0.06
CA PRO A 19 16.51 -14.16 0.72
C PRO A 19 16.98 -12.88 1.41
N SER A 20 17.67 -12.98 2.53
CA SER A 20 18.34 -11.81 3.12
C SER A 20 19.35 -11.28 2.10
N GLU A 21 18.92 -10.40 1.20
CA GLU A 21 19.75 -9.94 0.11
C GLU A 21 20.98 -9.26 0.73
N HIS A 22 22.14 -9.73 0.32
CA HIS A 22 23.44 -9.16 0.70
C HIS A 22 23.66 -7.84 -0.03
N SER A 23 22.75 -6.87 0.15
CA SER A 23 23.02 -5.48 -0.23
C SER A 23 24.23 -5.01 0.57
N THR A 24 25.23 -4.47 -0.13
CA THR A 24 26.42 -3.94 0.55
C THR A 24 26.03 -2.77 1.46
N GLU A 25 26.75 -2.57 2.57
CA GLU A 25 26.51 -1.41 3.45
C GLU A 25 26.63 -0.08 2.69
N ALA A 26 27.47 -0.03 1.64
CA ALA A 26 27.59 1.13 0.76
C ALA A 26 26.28 1.42 0.02
N THR A 27 25.66 0.42 -0.61
CA THR A 27 24.37 0.55 -1.29
C THR A 27 23.27 0.98 -0.31
N ILE A 28 23.20 0.34 0.86
CA ILE A 28 22.22 0.68 1.91
C ILE A 28 22.41 2.12 2.38
N ARG A 29 23.65 2.59 2.51
CA ARG A 29 23.96 3.97 2.88
C ARG A 29 23.52 4.95 1.80
N THR A 30 23.86 4.71 0.53
CA THR A 30 23.48 5.58 -0.59
C THR A 30 21.96 5.71 -0.71
N LEU A 31 21.23 4.59 -0.65
CA LEU A 31 19.76 4.61 -0.70
C LEU A 31 19.16 5.39 0.47
N ARG A 32 19.66 5.16 1.69
CA ARG A 32 19.23 5.88 2.90
C ARG A 32 19.46 7.38 2.79
N GLU A 33 20.61 7.82 2.27
CA GLU A 33 20.92 9.24 2.07
C GLU A 33 19.98 9.87 1.04
N SER A 34 19.78 9.19 -0.10
CA SER A 34 18.85 9.61 -1.15
C SER A 34 17.41 9.76 -0.64
N VAL A 35 16.91 8.80 0.15
CA VAL A 35 15.58 8.86 0.77
C VAL A 35 15.46 10.00 1.78
N MET A 36 16.48 10.19 2.60
CA MET A 36 16.50 11.29 3.57
C MET A 36 16.48 12.66 2.89
N GLU A 37 17.28 12.83 1.85
CA GLU A 37 17.30 14.06 1.05
C GLU A 37 15.95 14.29 0.37
N PHE A 38 15.41 13.26 -0.30
CA PHE A 38 14.15 13.34 -1.00
C PHE A 38 13.03 13.86 -0.08
N TYR A 39 12.83 13.24 1.08
CA TYR A 39 11.75 13.61 2.01
C TYR A 39 12.12 14.70 3.04
N ASN A 40 13.31 15.30 2.96
CA ASN A 40 13.83 16.26 3.95
C ASN A 40 13.80 15.72 5.40
N LEU A 41 14.34 14.51 5.59
CA LEU A 41 14.31 13.77 6.85
C LEU A 41 15.66 13.71 7.55
N LYS A 42 15.63 13.65 8.88
CA LYS A 42 16.82 13.39 9.71
C LYS A 42 17.04 11.88 9.86
N ARG A 43 18.28 11.49 10.25
CA ARG A 43 18.67 10.07 10.43
C ARG A 43 17.83 9.33 11.48
N ASN A 44 17.20 10.02 12.40
CA ASN A 44 16.34 9.47 13.47
C ASN A 44 14.85 9.81 13.25
N TRP A 45 14.42 10.00 12.00
CA TRP A 45 13.03 10.28 11.68
C TRP A 45 12.33 9.04 11.11
N CYS A 46 11.25 8.61 11.76
CA CYS A 46 10.32 7.62 11.24
C CYS A 46 9.07 8.33 10.71
N MET A 47 8.57 7.91 9.55
CA MET A 47 7.36 8.47 8.95
C MET A 47 6.07 8.12 9.70
N VAL A 48 6.10 7.17 10.65
CA VAL A 48 4.90 6.81 11.44
C VAL A 48 4.89 7.52 12.79
N VAL A 49 6.03 7.55 13.48
CA VAL A 49 6.13 8.06 14.86
C VAL A 49 6.94 9.35 14.98
N GLY A 50 7.41 9.90 13.86
CA GLY A 50 8.19 11.13 13.81
C GLY A 50 9.62 10.98 14.31
N LYS A 51 10.12 12.01 15.00
CA LYS A 51 11.49 12.04 15.54
C LYS A 51 11.62 11.08 16.72
N ILE A 52 12.55 10.13 16.63
CA ILE A 52 12.89 9.23 17.75
C ILE A 52 14.09 9.77 18.54
N ASN A 53 14.07 9.64 19.87
CA ASN A 53 15.11 10.19 20.75
C ASN A 53 16.44 9.40 20.75
N LYS A 54 16.44 8.20 20.17
CA LYS A 54 17.61 7.29 20.16
C LYS A 54 18.41 7.39 18.86
N LYS A 55 19.61 6.78 18.87
CA LYS A 55 20.54 6.73 17.72
C LYS A 55 19.83 6.23 16.45
N SER A 56 20.28 6.71 15.29
CA SER A 56 19.70 6.43 13.97
C SER A 56 19.60 4.96 13.56
N LYS A 57 20.30 4.05 14.24
CA LYS A 57 20.36 2.61 13.91
C LYS A 57 19.03 1.86 14.02
N HIS A 58 18.00 2.50 14.60
CA HIS A 58 16.67 1.92 14.79
C HIS A 58 15.69 2.34 13.69
N VAL A 59 16.05 3.28 12.82
CA VAL A 59 15.25 3.66 11.66
C VAL A 59 15.91 3.13 10.39
N VAL A 60 15.20 2.30 9.66
CA VAL A 60 15.61 1.69 8.40
C VAL A 60 14.92 2.36 7.22
N THR A 61 15.39 2.04 6.01
CA THR A 61 14.72 2.37 4.77
C THR A 61 14.03 1.10 4.29
N ALA A 62 12.71 1.07 4.32
CA ALA A 62 11.89 -0.05 3.91
C ALA A 62 11.37 0.18 2.50
N HIS A 63 11.53 -0.78 1.60
CA HIS A 63 10.97 -0.68 0.26
C HIS A 63 9.46 -0.94 0.29
N THR A 64 8.69 -0.15 -0.46
CA THR A 64 7.25 -0.39 -0.65
C THR A 64 6.96 -1.48 -1.67
N TYR A 65 7.92 -1.80 -2.53
CA TYR A 65 7.92 -2.92 -3.46
C TYR A 65 9.29 -3.63 -3.37
N PRO A 66 9.32 -4.96 -3.23
CA PRO A 66 10.52 -5.68 -2.86
C PRO A 66 11.59 -5.63 -3.96
N LYS A 67 12.86 -5.61 -3.53
CA LYS A 67 14.01 -5.46 -4.41
C LYS A 67 14.28 -6.67 -5.32
N SER A 68 13.79 -7.84 -4.95
CA SER A 68 14.02 -9.10 -5.67
C SER A 68 13.46 -9.10 -7.09
N GLU A 69 12.42 -8.33 -7.38
CA GLU A 69 11.67 -8.40 -8.65
C GLU A 69 11.60 -7.05 -9.39
N PRO A 70 12.74 -6.42 -9.76
CA PRO A 70 12.74 -5.08 -10.35
C PRO A 70 12.15 -5.05 -11.76
N THR A 71 12.07 -6.18 -12.47
CA THR A 71 11.46 -6.26 -13.80
C THR A 71 9.95 -6.07 -13.78
N ASP A 72 9.32 -6.33 -12.64
CA ASP A 72 7.86 -6.28 -12.50
C ASP A 72 7.34 -4.87 -12.27
N LEU A 73 8.24 -3.93 -11.94
CA LEU A 73 7.92 -2.52 -11.86
C LEU A 73 7.27 -1.99 -13.16
N GLN A 74 7.58 -2.58 -14.32
CA GLN A 74 6.96 -2.22 -15.60
C GLN A 74 5.44 -2.45 -15.65
N PHE A 75 4.89 -3.34 -14.82
CA PHE A 75 3.44 -3.55 -14.72
C PHE A 75 2.74 -2.38 -14.04
N PHE A 76 3.50 -1.57 -13.31
CA PHE A 76 3.05 -0.37 -12.65
C PHE A 76 3.55 0.88 -13.39
N ASP A 77 3.89 0.81 -14.69
CA ASP A 77 4.47 1.93 -15.46
C ASP A 77 5.65 2.61 -14.73
N LEU A 78 6.51 1.78 -14.12
CA LEU A 78 7.79 2.15 -13.53
C LEU A 78 8.93 1.47 -14.30
N ASN A 79 10.11 2.08 -14.27
CA ASN A 79 11.30 1.45 -14.83
C ASN A 79 11.92 0.52 -13.78
N SER A 80 12.65 -0.50 -14.20
CA SER A 80 13.39 -1.36 -13.26
C SER A 80 14.41 -0.58 -12.42
N SER A 81 14.93 0.52 -12.95
CA SER A 81 15.79 1.46 -12.21
C SER A 81 15.07 2.20 -11.08
N ASP A 82 13.74 2.20 -11.06
CA ASP A 82 12.96 2.83 -9.99
C ASP A 82 12.91 1.98 -8.71
N ILE A 83 13.53 0.80 -8.68
CA ILE A 83 13.51 -0.06 -7.49
C ILE A 83 14.13 0.62 -6.26
N ASP A 84 15.24 1.34 -6.45
CA ASP A 84 15.92 2.11 -5.41
C ASP A 84 15.53 3.61 -5.46
N ASN A 85 14.45 3.96 -6.17
CA ASN A 85 13.91 5.32 -6.18
C ASN A 85 13.38 5.67 -4.77
N PRO A 86 13.66 6.87 -4.23
CA PRO A 86 13.12 7.28 -2.94
C PRO A 86 11.60 7.17 -2.79
N ARG A 87 10.86 7.24 -3.89
CA ARG A 87 9.40 7.06 -3.89
C ARG A 87 8.96 5.60 -3.69
N ASN A 88 9.83 4.62 -3.92
CA ASN A 88 9.61 3.21 -3.56
C ASN A 88 10.09 2.90 -2.13
N CYS A 89 10.35 3.91 -1.30
CA CYS A 89 10.93 3.71 0.02
C CYS A 89 10.23 4.54 1.09
N LEU A 90 10.16 3.97 2.29
CA LEU A 90 9.67 4.60 3.51
C LEU A 90 10.74 4.55 4.60
N ARG A 91 10.73 5.51 5.51
CA ARG A 91 11.62 5.54 6.68
C ARG A 91 10.87 5.07 7.90
N LEU A 92 11.12 3.84 8.34
CA LEU A 92 10.35 3.16 9.39
C LEU A 92 11.27 2.74 10.54
N THR A 93 10.75 2.62 11.76
CA THR A 93 11.48 1.89 12.80
C THR A 93 11.53 0.41 12.45
N LYS A 94 12.54 -0.32 12.91
CA LYS A 94 12.71 -1.75 12.60
C LYS A 94 11.49 -2.60 12.95
N GLU A 95 10.78 -2.25 14.03
CA GLU A 95 9.58 -2.97 14.46
C GLU A 95 8.41 -2.71 13.50
N ILE A 96 8.27 -1.47 13.02
CA ILE A 96 7.21 -1.09 12.07
C ILE A 96 7.51 -1.65 10.68
N GLU A 97 8.75 -1.59 10.23
CA GLU A 97 9.20 -2.22 8.97
C GLU A 97 8.91 -3.72 9.00
N ARG A 98 9.33 -4.44 10.03
CA ARG A 98 9.00 -5.86 10.16
C ARG A 98 7.50 -6.12 10.09
N ALA A 99 6.68 -5.29 10.74
CA ALA A 99 5.23 -5.46 10.73
C ALA A 99 4.63 -5.16 9.34
N PHE A 100 5.20 -4.20 8.60
CA PHE A 100 4.86 -3.88 7.23
C PHE A 100 5.22 -5.03 6.28
N ASP A 101 6.46 -5.50 6.33
CA ASP A 101 6.97 -6.59 5.46
C ASP A 101 6.22 -7.90 5.70
N THR A 102 5.90 -8.21 6.97
CA THR A 102 5.13 -9.42 7.35
C THR A 102 3.62 -9.25 7.21
N LYS A 103 3.17 -8.15 6.58
CA LYS A 103 1.77 -7.90 6.24
C LYS A 103 0.84 -7.89 7.46
N ASN A 104 1.37 -7.47 8.61
CA ASN A 104 0.60 -7.30 9.86
C ASN A 104 0.04 -5.88 10.00
N LEU A 105 0.56 -4.94 9.21
CA LEU A 105 0.01 -3.62 8.99
C LEU A 105 0.16 -3.26 7.51
N THR A 106 -0.58 -2.26 7.06
CA THR A 106 -0.43 -1.66 5.73
C THR A 106 -0.65 -0.15 5.79
N ILE A 107 -0.51 0.53 4.66
CA ILE A 107 -0.73 1.96 4.50
C ILE A 107 -1.84 2.16 3.49
N ILE A 108 -2.89 2.87 3.89
CA ILE A 108 -4.00 3.23 2.99
C ILE A 108 -4.10 4.75 2.90
N GLU A 109 -4.57 5.26 1.78
CA GLU A 109 -4.98 6.65 1.70
C GLU A 109 -6.45 6.78 2.10
N LYS A 110 -6.71 7.61 3.11
CA LYS A 110 -8.06 7.92 3.59
C LYS A 110 -8.15 9.41 3.86
N SER A 111 -9.12 10.07 3.22
CA SER A 111 -9.32 11.52 3.28
C SER A 111 -8.09 12.33 2.84
N GLY A 112 -7.46 11.92 1.73
CA GLY A 112 -6.27 12.60 1.16
C GLY A 112 -4.99 12.45 1.99
N GLN A 113 -4.95 11.51 2.93
CA GLN A 113 -3.79 11.26 3.79
C GLN A 113 -3.45 9.77 3.81
N LEU A 114 -2.16 9.46 3.61
CA LEU A 114 -1.63 8.12 3.85
C LEU A 114 -1.63 7.83 5.34
N ARG A 115 -2.26 6.74 5.76
CA ARG A 115 -2.47 6.35 7.16
C ARG A 115 -2.08 4.89 7.38
N ILE A 116 -1.50 4.61 8.54
CA ILE A 116 -1.14 3.25 8.95
C ILE A 116 -2.38 2.51 9.43
N PHE A 117 -2.60 1.29 8.96
CA PHE A 117 -3.66 0.41 9.42
C PHE A 117 -3.09 -0.91 9.90
N LEU A 118 -3.44 -1.29 11.13
CA LEU A 118 -3.12 -2.61 11.66
C LEU A 118 -4.13 -3.64 11.14
N LEU A 119 -3.60 -4.75 10.65
CA LEU A 119 -4.40 -5.90 10.21
C LEU A 119 -4.40 -7.01 11.27
N ASN A 120 -3.33 -7.08 12.08
CA ASN A 120 -3.23 -8.03 13.18
C ASN A 120 -3.49 -7.37 14.53
N LYS A 121 -4.73 -7.50 15.04
CA LYS A 121 -5.17 -6.91 16.32
C LYS A 121 -4.36 -7.37 17.54
N THR A 122 -3.79 -8.58 17.51
CA THR A 122 -2.93 -9.10 18.60
C THR A 122 -1.67 -8.27 18.80
N MET A 123 -1.29 -7.46 17.80
CA MET A 123 -0.14 -6.56 17.89
C MET A 123 -0.48 -5.21 18.54
N SER A 124 -1.75 -4.87 18.73
CA SER A 124 -2.19 -3.55 19.20
C SER A 124 -1.52 -3.12 20.52
N SER A 125 -1.37 -4.05 21.47
CA SER A 125 -0.71 -3.79 22.76
C SER A 125 0.82 -3.85 22.73
N LYS A 126 1.43 -4.30 21.61
CA LYS A 126 2.88 -4.42 21.50
C LYS A 126 3.52 -3.03 21.44
N ILE A 127 4.52 -2.82 22.29
CA ILE A 127 5.30 -1.58 22.35
C ILE A 127 6.23 -1.50 21.14
N ILE A 128 6.26 -0.35 20.48
CA ILE A 128 7.22 -0.06 19.43
C ILE A 128 8.53 0.32 20.11
N ALA A 129 9.53 -0.55 20.05
CA ALA A 129 10.77 -0.31 20.76
C ALA A 129 11.44 1.00 20.30
N HIS A 130 12.15 1.65 21.22
CA HIS A 130 12.89 2.90 20.96
C HIS A 130 12.03 4.13 20.64
N VAL A 131 10.71 3.99 20.69
CA VAL A 131 9.75 5.08 20.59
C VAL A 131 9.00 5.14 21.92
N SER A 132 9.33 6.13 22.76
CA SER A 132 8.76 6.20 24.11
C SER A 132 7.23 6.31 24.04
N TYR A 133 6.52 5.45 24.79
CA TYR A 133 5.07 5.48 24.99
C TYR A 133 4.19 5.16 23.76
N HIS A 134 4.77 4.63 22.66
CA HIS A 134 3.99 4.20 21.51
C HIS A 134 3.78 2.68 21.48
N THR A 135 2.53 2.27 21.30
CA THR A 135 2.16 0.92 20.90
C THR A 135 1.73 0.91 19.44
N PHE A 136 1.70 -0.26 18.79
CA PHE A 136 1.10 -0.35 17.46
C PHE A 136 -0.34 0.15 17.46
N GLY A 137 -1.13 -0.17 18.48
CA GLY A 137 -2.51 0.31 18.62
C GLY A 137 -2.61 1.83 18.59
N SER A 138 -1.69 2.55 19.25
CA SER A 138 -1.65 4.01 19.22
C SER A 138 -1.33 4.60 17.83
N THR A 139 -0.74 3.81 16.93
CA THR A 139 -0.42 4.21 15.55
C THR A 139 -1.51 3.83 14.54
N HIS A 140 -2.50 3.01 14.93
CA HIS A 140 -3.59 2.63 14.05
C HIS A 140 -4.41 3.85 13.62
N GLY A 141 -4.63 4.01 12.32
CA GLY A 141 -5.33 5.14 11.71
C GLY A 141 -4.55 6.45 11.69
N SER A 142 -3.34 6.49 12.27
CA SER A 142 -2.52 7.72 12.30
C SER A 142 -1.96 8.05 10.90
N PRO A 143 -1.89 9.33 10.52
CA PRO A 143 -1.32 9.74 9.25
C PRO A 143 0.21 9.59 9.26
N LEU A 144 0.77 9.25 8.09
CA LEU A 144 2.20 9.33 7.86
C LEU A 144 2.65 10.80 7.92
N ILE A 145 3.83 11.00 8.50
CA ILE A 145 4.43 12.29 8.77
C ILE A 145 5.50 12.58 7.71
N PHE A 146 5.20 13.51 6.81
CA PHE A 146 6.11 14.01 5.77
C PHE A 146 6.59 15.43 6.11
N ASN A 147 7.86 15.74 5.85
CA ASN A 147 8.42 17.09 6.03
C ASN A 147 8.31 17.98 4.78
N ASN A 148 7.71 17.46 3.71
CA ASN A 148 7.47 18.17 2.45
C ASN A 148 6.27 17.54 1.71
N GLU A 149 5.98 18.04 0.52
CA GLU A 149 4.85 17.59 -0.31
C GLU A 149 5.13 16.32 -1.11
N LYS A 150 6.37 15.80 -1.11
CA LYS A 150 6.70 14.61 -1.89
C LYS A 150 6.06 13.37 -1.27
N ARG A 151 5.64 12.44 -2.12
CA ARG A 151 4.91 11.23 -1.74
C ARG A 151 5.49 9.97 -2.39
N PRO A 152 5.37 8.81 -1.74
CA PRO A 152 5.74 7.52 -2.31
C PRO A 152 4.92 7.21 -3.58
N PHE A 153 5.33 6.16 -4.31
CA PHE A 153 4.55 5.66 -5.44
C PHE A 153 3.24 5.06 -4.94
N HIS A 154 2.16 5.81 -5.12
CA HIS A 154 0.83 5.42 -4.66
C HIS A 154 0.42 4.02 -5.15
N ARG A 155 0.66 3.74 -6.44
CA ARG A 155 0.43 2.42 -7.05
C ARG A 155 1.12 1.24 -6.36
N LEU A 156 2.31 1.43 -5.80
CA LEU A 156 3.02 0.37 -5.07
C LEU A 156 2.43 0.17 -3.67
N LEU A 157 2.00 1.26 -3.01
CA LEU A 157 1.28 1.17 -1.73
C LEU A 157 -0.07 0.48 -1.88
N VAL A 158 -0.79 0.73 -2.98
CA VAL A 158 -2.07 0.07 -3.29
C VAL A 158 -1.86 -1.44 -3.46
N LEU A 159 -0.80 -1.86 -4.16
CA LEU A 159 -0.45 -3.27 -4.28
C LEU A 159 -0.11 -3.89 -2.91
N ASP A 160 0.73 -3.24 -2.11
CA ASP A 160 1.06 -3.69 -0.76
C ASP A 160 -0.20 -3.87 0.09
N CYS A 161 -1.10 -2.89 0.03
CA CYS A 161 -2.40 -2.92 0.71
C CYS A 161 -3.21 -4.15 0.29
N TYR A 162 -3.39 -4.37 -1.01
CA TYR A 162 -4.09 -5.54 -1.54
C TYR A 162 -3.47 -6.87 -1.05
N CYS A 163 -2.15 -7.02 -1.15
CA CYS A 163 -1.44 -8.20 -0.67
C CYS A 163 -1.61 -8.38 0.84
N SER A 164 -1.54 -7.30 1.61
CA SER A 164 -1.67 -7.30 3.06
C SER A 164 -3.05 -7.77 3.52
N PHE A 165 -4.10 -7.24 2.90
CA PHE A 165 -5.49 -7.64 3.20
C PHE A 165 -5.75 -9.12 2.87
N ASN A 166 -5.29 -9.59 1.72
CA ASN A 166 -5.40 -10.99 1.35
C ASN A 166 -4.67 -11.91 2.34
N ASN A 167 -3.44 -11.56 2.71
CA ASN A 167 -2.67 -12.30 3.71
C ASN A 167 -3.38 -12.34 5.07
N ALA A 168 -3.93 -11.22 5.53
CA ALA A 168 -4.66 -11.17 6.79
C ALA A 168 -5.94 -12.02 6.75
N ARG A 169 -6.66 -12.05 5.61
CA ARG A 169 -7.84 -12.90 5.38
C ARG A 169 -7.48 -14.37 5.45
N LEU A 170 -6.40 -14.78 4.78
CA LEU A 170 -5.91 -16.17 4.80
C LEU A 170 -5.53 -16.62 6.20
N LYS A 171 -4.97 -15.72 7.01
CA LYS A 171 -4.61 -15.98 8.42
C LYS A 171 -5.80 -15.92 9.38
N GLN A 172 -7.02 -15.65 8.89
CA GLN A 172 -8.23 -15.45 9.70
C GLN A 172 -7.99 -14.45 10.86
N GLN A 173 -7.20 -13.41 10.59
CA GLN A 173 -6.90 -12.42 11.61
C GLN A 173 -8.15 -11.60 11.93
N GLU A 174 -8.42 -11.35 13.21
CA GLU A 174 -9.41 -10.35 13.59
C GLU A 174 -8.94 -8.97 13.11
N PHE A 175 -9.62 -8.45 12.10
CA PHE A 175 -9.43 -7.09 11.63
C PHE A 175 -9.97 -6.11 12.66
N SER A 176 -9.31 -4.95 12.77
CA SER A 176 -9.92 -3.79 13.45
C SER A 176 -10.90 -3.03 12.52
N LEU A 177 -10.96 -3.42 11.24
CA LEU A 177 -11.84 -2.85 10.23
C LEU A 177 -13.13 -3.66 10.18
N ASN A 178 -14.26 -2.95 10.08
CA ASN A 178 -15.54 -3.61 9.82
C ASN A 178 -15.60 -4.10 8.36
N SER A 179 -16.61 -4.90 8.02
CA SER A 179 -16.81 -5.43 6.67
C SER A 179 -16.97 -4.32 5.61
N GLU A 180 -17.51 -3.18 6.01
CA GLU A 180 -17.71 -2.01 5.14
C GLU A 180 -16.38 -1.33 4.78
N ASP A 181 -15.49 -1.09 5.75
CA ASP A 181 -14.15 -0.54 5.50
C ASP A 181 -13.32 -1.48 4.62
N LEU A 182 -13.44 -2.80 4.82
CA LEU A 182 -12.78 -3.79 3.95
C LEU A 182 -13.28 -3.71 2.51
N ASN A 183 -14.59 -3.69 2.30
CA ASN A 183 -15.18 -3.57 0.97
C ASN A 183 -14.83 -2.22 0.33
N ASN A 184 -14.82 -1.14 1.10
CA ASN A 184 -14.42 0.19 0.63
C ASN A 184 -12.95 0.24 0.24
N ILE A 185 -12.08 -0.47 0.95
CA ILE A 185 -10.65 -0.55 0.59
C ILE A 185 -10.47 -1.41 -0.66
N VAL A 186 -11.19 -2.52 -0.80
CA VAL A 186 -11.17 -3.32 -2.04
C VAL A 186 -11.66 -2.46 -3.21
N PHE A 187 -12.80 -1.79 -3.06
CA PHE A 187 -13.33 -0.88 -4.07
C PHE A 187 -12.40 0.31 -4.34
N TYR A 188 -11.70 0.82 -3.33
CA TYR A 188 -10.70 1.88 -3.47
C TYR A 188 -9.47 1.40 -4.24
N VAL A 189 -8.96 0.21 -3.91
CA VAL A 189 -7.88 -0.46 -4.63
C VAL A 189 -8.33 -0.67 -6.08
N GLU A 190 -9.51 -1.25 -6.32
CA GLU A 190 -10.06 -1.47 -7.65
C GLU A 190 -10.23 -0.15 -8.43
N ASN A 191 -10.78 0.90 -7.81
CA ASN A 191 -10.99 2.19 -8.46
C ASN A 191 -9.69 2.95 -8.73
N LEU A 192 -8.70 2.89 -7.83
CA LEU A 192 -7.40 3.50 -8.09
C LEU A 192 -6.61 2.79 -9.16
N LEU A 193 -6.73 1.48 -9.16
CA LEU A 193 -6.24 0.67 -10.25
C LEU A 193 -6.97 1.05 -11.55
N ASP A 194 -8.25 1.45 -11.50
CA ASP A 194 -9.00 1.88 -12.68
C ASP A 194 -8.69 3.30 -13.15
N ILE A 195 -8.53 4.26 -12.23
CA ILE A 195 -8.29 5.69 -12.52
C ILE A 195 -6.84 5.92 -13.00
N SER A 196 -5.91 5.05 -12.63
CA SER A 196 -4.50 5.15 -13.04
C SER A 196 -4.25 4.89 -14.54
N LEU A 197 -5.25 4.48 -15.35
CA LEU A 197 -4.99 3.68 -16.55
C LEU A 197 -5.90 3.96 -17.76
N GLU A 198 -5.33 4.56 -18.82
CA GLU A 198 -5.87 4.54 -20.20
C GLU A 198 -5.29 3.39 -21.08
N SER A 199 -4.48 2.46 -20.55
CA SER A 199 -3.75 1.51 -21.41
C SER A 199 -4.24 0.05 -21.38
N GLN A 200 -4.18 -0.59 -22.55
CA GLN A 200 -4.46 -2.01 -22.84
C GLN A 200 -3.82 -3.02 -21.86
N LYS A 201 -2.75 -2.63 -21.16
CA LYS A 201 -2.04 -3.49 -20.20
C LYS A 201 -2.89 -3.81 -18.97
N TRP A 202 -3.83 -2.95 -18.57
CA TRP A 202 -4.67 -3.16 -17.38
C TRP A 202 -5.85 -4.11 -17.59
N HIS A 203 -6.38 -4.19 -18.83
CA HIS A 203 -7.38 -5.21 -19.18
C HIS A 203 -6.91 -6.62 -18.78
N ASN A 204 -5.61 -6.88 -18.93
CA ASN A 204 -4.99 -8.15 -18.55
C ASN A 204 -4.93 -8.37 -17.03
N VAL A 205 -4.82 -7.30 -16.23
CA VAL A 205 -4.80 -7.40 -14.76
C VAL A 205 -6.22 -7.55 -14.19
N LYS A 206 -7.20 -6.81 -14.72
CA LYS A 206 -8.61 -6.99 -14.37
C LYS A 206 -9.10 -8.40 -14.68
N GLN A 207 -8.83 -8.88 -15.89
CA GLN A 207 -9.15 -10.25 -16.27
C GLN A 207 -8.47 -11.26 -15.34
N TRP A 208 -7.27 -10.97 -14.83
CA TRP A 208 -6.63 -11.83 -13.87
C TRP A 208 -7.30 -11.84 -12.49
N LEU A 209 -7.59 -10.67 -11.91
CA LEU A 209 -8.29 -10.54 -10.62
C LEU A 209 -9.66 -11.22 -10.66
N TYR A 210 -10.39 -11.05 -11.77
CA TYR A 210 -11.69 -11.67 -12.02
C TYR A 210 -11.61 -13.21 -12.14
N ASN A 211 -10.58 -13.73 -12.82
CA ASN A 211 -10.44 -15.16 -13.09
C ASN A 211 -9.72 -15.96 -12.00
N ASN A 212 -9.25 -15.31 -10.92
CA ASN A 212 -8.53 -15.99 -9.83
C ASN A 212 -8.99 -15.52 -8.44
N PRO A 213 -10.26 -15.74 -8.05
CA PRO A 213 -10.72 -15.46 -6.69
C PRO A 213 -10.00 -16.39 -5.69
N VAL A 214 -9.28 -15.82 -4.72
CA VAL A 214 -8.45 -16.61 -3.79
C VAL A 214 -9.19 -16.87 -2.47
N GLY A 215 -9.84 -18.04 -2.32
CA GLY A 215 -10.46 -18.49 -1.07
C GLY A 215 -11.36 -19.72 -1.24
N PRO A 216 -11.70 -20.44 -0.15
CA PRO A 216 -12.42 -21.73 -0.22
C PRO A 216 -13.88 -21.65 -0.66
N ASP A 217 -14.49 -20.45 -0.65
CA ASP A 217 -15.91 -20.23 -1.00
C ASP A 217 -16.10 -19.22 -2.15
N ALA A 218 -15.23 -19.23 -3.17
CA ALA A 218 -15.34 -18.31 -4.31
C ALA A 218 -16.76 -18.36 -4.93
N PRO A 219 -17.58 -17.30 -4.82
CA PRO A 219 -18.91 -17.31 -5.41
C PRO A 219 -18.78 -17.27 -6.93
N SER A 220 -19.61 -18.04 -7.64
CA SER A 220 -19.82 -17.87 -9.07
C SER A 220 -20.43 -16.49 -9.32
N LEU A 221 -19.59 -15.48 -9.52
CA LEU A 221 -20.01 -14.16 -9.96
C LEU A 221 -20.47 -14.28 -11.42
N GLN A 222 -21.75 -14.61 -11.59
CA GLN A 222 -22.43 -14.48 -12.87
C GLN A 222 -22.51 -12.99 -13.22
N SER A 223 -22.12 -12.69 -14.46
CA SER A 223 -21.62 -11.42 -14.96
C SER A 223 -22.69 -10.38 -15.29
N GLN A 224 -23.74 -10.21 -14.48
CA GLN A 224 -24.85 -9.31 -14.84
C GLN A 224 -25.10 -8.10 -13.92
N THR A 225 -24.48 -7.99 -12.75
CA THR A 225 -24.83 -6.89 -11.82
C THR A 225 -23.83 -5.74 -11.76
N MET A 226 -22.58 -5.90 -12.19
CA MET A 226 -21.58 -4.82 -12.06
C MET A 226 -21.79 -3.69 -13.09
N THR A 227 -22.17 -4.03 -14.32
CA THR A 227 -22.51 -3.03 -15.35
C THR A 227 -23.85 -2.35 -15.04
N GLN A 228 -24.81 -3.09 -14.49
CA GLN A 228 -26.11 -2.53 -14.08
C GLN A 228 -25.96 -1.54 -12.91
N PHE A 229 -25.10 -1.83 -11.95
CA PHE A 229 -24.80 -0.94 -10.81
C PHE A 229 -24.07 0.34 -11.24
N ILE A 230 -23.16 0.26 -12.23
CA ILE A 230 -22.48 1.43 -12.77
C ILE A 230 -23.43 2.35 -13.56
N TYR A 231 -24.42 1.81 -14.26
CA TYR A 231 -25.43 2.65 -14.95
C TYR A 231 -26.43 3.29 -14.00
N GLU A 232 -26.89 2.58 -12.96
CA GLU A 232 -27.83 3.13 -11.97
C GLU A 232 -27.17 4.16 -11.03
N PHE A 233 -25.86 4.05 -10.76
CA PHE A 233 -25.15 5.01 -9.92
C PHE A 233 -24.76 6.31 -10.66
N VAL A 234 -24.59 6.27 -11.99
CA VAL A 234 -24.27 7.45 -12.80
C VAL A 234 -25.49 8.34 -13.07
N GLU A 235 -26.70 7.79 -13.14
CA GLU A 235 -27.93 8.60 -13.20
C GLU A 235 -28.24 9.30 -11.87
N GLN A 236 -27.90 8.70 -10.72
CA GLN A 236 -28.18 9.32 -9.42
C GLN A 236 -27.19 10.42 -9.00
N TYR A 237 -25.98 10.45 -9.60
CA TYR A 237 -24.96 11.46 -9.30
C TYR A 237 -24.99 12.69 -10.23
N SER A 238 -25.84 12.70 -11.26
CA SER A 238 -25.99 13.84 -12.19
C SER A 238 -27.13 14.81 -11.82
N GLU A 239 -27.91 14.53 -10.77
CA GLU A 239 -28.95 15.46 -10.25
C GLU A 239 -28.53 16.28 -9.02
N ILE A 240 -27.44 15.94 -8.32
CA ILE A 240 -27.06 16.59 -7.05
C ILE A 240 -26.12 17.81 -7.21
N HIS A 241 -25.65 18.11 -8.43
CA HIS A 241 -24.79 19.27 -8.72
C HIS A 241 -25.32 20.27 -9.75
N ARG A 242 -26.65 20.44 -9.83
CA ARG A 242 -27.31 21.51 -10.61
C ARG A 242 -28.06 22.54 -9.76
N ILE A 243 -27.42 23.16 -8.76
CA ILE A 243 -27.86 24.44 -8.15
C ILE A 243 -26.58 25.08 -7.58
N CYS A 244 -26.06 26.27 -7.92
CA CYS A 244 -26.46 27.44 -8.71
C CYS A 244 -25.15 28.16 -9.12
N PRO A 245 -25.15 28.93 -10.23
CA PRO A 245 -24.67 30.29 -10.08
C PRO A 245 -25.65 31.33 -10.65
N SER A 246 -25.64 32.48 -9.98
CA SER A 246 -26.06 33.83 -10.43
C SER A 246 -27.55 34.11 -10.66
N VAL A 247 -28.10 34.98 -9.80
CA VAL A 247 -28.84 36.15 -10.29
C VAL A 247 -28.21 37.40 -9.68
N ILE A 248 -27.50 38.13 -10.54
CA ILE A 248 -27.36 39.58 -10.50
C ILE A 248 -28.65 40.13 -11.12
N ILE A 249 -29.36 41.01 -10.41
CA ILE A 249 -29.82 42.36 -10.78
C ILE A 249 -30.44 42.94 -9.51
#